data_AF-A0AAU0N9A1-F1
#
_entry.id   AF-A0AAU0N9A1-F1
#
_cell.length_a   1.000
_cell.length_b   1.000
_cell.length_c   1.000
_cell.angle_alpha   90.00
_cell.angle_beta   90.00
_cell.angle_gamma   90.00
#
_symmetry.space_group_name_H-M   'P 1'
#
loop_
_entity.id
_entity.type
_entity.pdbx_description
1 polymer ?
#
loop_
_entity_poly.entity_id
_entity_poly.type
_entity_poly.pdbx_seq_one_letter_code
_entity_poly.pdbx_strand_id
1 'polypeptide(L)'
;MSYKVIRNFSDLNDRSAKEPNGHFYTVGEKYPREGYIPTKQRIQSLTTTKNTCGEVFIEEIKVTKPRVKKSRVGDVDGRTDE
;
A
#
# COMPACT_ATOMS: atom_id res chain seq x y z
N MET A 1 5.14 -14.73 -3.79
CA MET A 1 4.73 -13.51 -4.50
C MET A 1 4.81 -12.35 -3.52
N SER A 2 5.42 -11.23 -3.90
CA SER A 2 5.44 -10.02 -3.06
C SER A 2 4.63 -8.93 -3.75
N TYR A 3 3.87 -8.16 -3.00
CA TYR A 3 3.07 -7.06 -3.50
C TYR A 3 3.61 -5.74 -2.98
N LYS A 4 3.39 -4.67 -3.73
CA LYS A 4 3.65 -3.30 -3.31
C LYS A 4 2.32 -2.60 -3.06
N VAL A 5 2.21 -1.93 -1.94
CA VAL A 5 1.06 -1.09 -1.63
C VAL A 5 1.11 0.14 -2.52
N ILE A 6 0.06 0.35 -3.31
CA ILE A 6 -0.07 1.49 -4.22
C ILE A 6 -1.07 2.53 -3.72
N ARG A 7 -1.86 2.18 -2.70
CA ARG A 7 -2.84 3.05 -2.05
C ARG A 7 -2.96 2.68 -0.58
N ASN A 8 -3.05 3.67 0.31
CA ASN A 8 -3.14 3.43 1.74
C ASN A 8 -4.43 2.66 2.08
N PHE A 9 -4.34 1.68 2.96
CA PHE A 9 -5.50 0.94 3.46
C PHE A 9 -5.26 0.35 4.85
N SER A 10 -6.34 0.15 5.59
CA SER A 10 -6.32 -0.61 6.85
C SER A 10 -6.74 -2.05 6.56
N ASP A 11 -5.89 -3.03 6.89
CA ASP A 11 -6.28 -4.44 6.85
C ASP A 11 -6.80 -4.90 8.22
N LEU A 12 -8.12 -4.90 8.37
CA LEU A 12 -8.78 -5.41 9.58
C LEU A 12 -8.61 -6.92 9.78
N ASN A 13 -8.17 -7.67 8.76
CA ASN A 13 -7.82 -9.09 8.89
C ASN A 13 -6.39 -9.29 9.36
N ASP A 14 -5.57 -8.25 9.31
CA ASP A 14 -4.18 -8.31 9.74
C ASP A 14 -4.03 -7.90 11.20
N ARG A 15 -4.58 -8.73 12.10
CA ARG A 15 -4.56 -8.47 13.54
C ARG A 15 -3.38 -9.17 14.19
N SER A 16 -2.72 -8.48 15.11
CA SER A 16 -1.66 -9.05 15.94
C SER A 16 -1.77 -8.57 17.38
N ALA A 17 -0.97 -9.13 18.28
CA ALA A 17 -0.92 -8.67 19.66
C ALA A 17 -0.58 -7.17 19.80
N LYS A 18 0.18 -6.62 18.84
CA LYS A 18 0.53 -5.18 18.79
C LYS A 18 -0.55 -4.33 18.12
N GLU A 19 -1.30 -4.94 17.20
CA GLU A 19 -2.27 -4.26 16.34
C GLU A 19 -3.59 -5.05 16.35
N PRO A 20 -4.35 -5.00 17.45
CA PRO A 20 -5.57 -5.78 17.60
C PRO A 20 -6.68 -5.34 16.64
N ASN A 21 -6.61 -4.11 16.14
CA ASN A 21 -7.61 -3.51 15.24
C ASN A 21 -7.25 -3.62 13.75
N GLY A 22 -6.17 -4.33 13.41
CA GLY A 22 -5.65 -4.42 12.05
C GLY A 22 -4.40 -3.58 11.83
N HIS A 23 -3.72 -3.83 10.71
CA HIS A 23 -2.50 -3.12 10.32
C HIS A 23 -2.82 -2.04 9.26
N PHE A 24 -2.22 -0.87 9.40
CA PHE A 24 -2.33 0.21 8.42
C PHE A 24 -1.15 0.19 7.46
N TYR A 25 -1.42 -0.10 6.19
CA TYR A 25 -0.43 -0.14 5.13
C TYR A 25 -0.39 1.19 4.36
N THR A 26 0.81 1.71 4.11
CA THR A 26 1.07 2.96 3.39
C THR A 26 1.65 2.70 1.99
N VAL A 27 1.40 3.63 1.05
CA VAL A 27 1.94 3.55 -0.31
C VAL A 27 3.45 3.40 -0.28
N GLY A 28 3.96 2.37 -0.97
CA GLY A 28 5.37 2.06 -1.01
C GLY A 28 5.75 0.82 -0.22
N GLU A 29 4.94 0.43 0.75
CA GLU A 29 5.24 -0.71 1.61
C GLU A 29 5.09 -2.05 0.91
N LYS A 30 5.76 -3.06 1.47
CA LYS A 30 5.70 -4.44 1.02
C LYS A 30 4.53 -5.13 1.72
N TYR A 31 3.70 -5.80 0.92
CA TYR A 31 2.60 -6.62 1.40
C TYR A 31 2.79 -8.08 0.96
N PRO A 32 2.50 -9.06 1.83
CA PRO A 32 2.19 -8.93 3.26
C PRO A 32 3.41 -8.56 4.11
N ARG A 33 3.17 -8.05 5.33
CA ARG A 33 4.24 -7.84 6.32
C ARG A 33 4.79 -9.17 6.84
N GLU A 34 5.97 -9.12 7.45
CA GLU A 34 6.62 -10.31 8.00
C GLU A 34 5.76 -10.96 9.10
N GLY A 35 5.59 -12.28 9.04
CA GLY A 35 4.74 -13.03 9.95
C GLY A 35 3.24 -13.02 9.61
N TYR A 36 2.81 -12.31 8.56
CA TYR A 36 1.42 -12.34 8.07
C TYR A 36 1.26 -13.16 6.79
N ILE A 37 0.30 -14.08 6.80
CA ILE A 37 -0.04 -14.90 5.65
C ILE A 37 -1.49 -14.60 5.25
N PRO A 38 -1.72 -13.70 4.26
CA PRO A 38 -3.05 -13.40 3.79
C PRO A 38 -3.64 -14.55 2.99
N THR A 39 -4.96 -14.68 3.02
CA THR A 39 -5.67 -15.64 2.17
C THR A 39 -5.64 -15.21 0.71
N LYS A 40 -5.76 -16.17 -0.23
CA LYS A 40 -5.84 -15.87 -1.67
C LYS A 40 -7.00 -14.92 -2.00
N GLN A 41 -8.15 -15.09 -1.34
CA GLN A 41 -9.31 -14.22 -1.49
C GLN A 41 -9.00 -12.79 -1.02
N ARG A 42 -8.23 -12.63 0.07
CA ARG A 42 -7.82 -11.31 0.54
C ARG A 42 -6.92 -10.62 -0.47
N ILE A 43 -5.92 -11.33 -0.98
CA ILE A 43 -5.02 -10.81 -2.03
C ILE A 43 -5.84 -10.39 -3.27
N GLN A 44 -6.73 -11.25 -3.76
CA GLN A 44 -7.58 -10.94 -4.92
C GLN A 44 -8.44 -9.69 -4.69
N SER A 45 -8.99 -9.53 -3.49
CA SER A 45 -9.80 -8.35 -3.13
C SER A 45 -8.98 -7.06 -3.13
N LEU A 46 -7.68 -7.14 -2.83
CA LEU A 46 -6.78 -5.97 -2.82
C LEU A 46 -6.16 -5.67 -4.18
N THR A 47 -6.06 -6.66 -5.08
CA THR A 47 -5.52 -6.50 -6.44
C THR A 47 -6.59 -6.20 -7.48
N THR A 48 -7.88 -6.25 -7.13
CA THR A 48 -9.01 -6.03 -8.05
C THR A 48 -9.82 -4.79 -7.67
N THR A 49 -10.46 -4.17 -8.66
CA THR A 49 -11.47 -3.13 -8.45
C THR A 49 -12.84 -3.70 -8.08
N LYS A 50 -13.04 -5.02 -8.17
CA LYS A 50 -14.25 -5.73 -7.71
C LYS A 50 -14.29 -5.91 -6.19
N ASN A 51 -13.94 -4.87 -5.44
CA ASN A 51 -14.09 -4.81 -4.00
C ASN A 51 -15.08 -3.69 -3.64
N THR A 52 -15.47 -3.60 -2.37
CA THR A 52 -16.45 -2.61 -1.89
C THR A 52 -16.03 -1.16 -2.13
N CYS A 53 -14.74 -0.91 -2.29
CA CYS A 53 -14.19 0.42 -2.55
C CYS A 53 -14.08 0.75 -4.04
N GLY A 54 -14.18 -0.23 -4.95
CA GLY A 54 -13.98 -0.01 -6.38
C GLY A 54 -12.51 0.18 -6.78
N GLU A 55 -11.56 -0.13 -5.90
CA GLU A 55 -10.20 0.40 -5.95
C GLU A 55 -9.11 -0.66 -5.76
N VAL A 56 -7.99 -0.55 -6.47
CA VAL A 56 -6.83 -1.44 -6.28
C VAL A 56 -5.92 -0.86 -5.19
N PHE A 57 -5.55 -1.70 -4.22
CA PHE A 57 -4.73 -1.31 -3.06
C PHE A 57 -3.28 -1.82 -3.15
N ILE A 58 -3.09 -3.00 -3.73
CA ILE A 58 -1.77 -3.62 -3.88
C ILE A 58 -1.54 -4.07 -5.33
N GLU A 59 -0.29 -4.02 -5.77
CA GLU A 59 0.15 -4.48 -7.09
C GLU A 59 1.21 -5.57 -6.95
N GLU A 60 1.13 -6.61 -7.77
CA GLU A 60 2.14 -7.69 -7.75
C GLU A 60 3.48 -7.14 -8.25
N ILE A 61 4.53 -7.32 -7.45
CA ILE A 61 5.90 -6.95 -7.84
C ILE A 61 6.39 -8.02 -8.83
N LYS A 62 6.05 -7.86 -10.11
CA LYS A 62 6.72 -8.56 -11.19
C LYS A 62 8.15 -7.99 -11.25
N VAL A 63 9.15 -8.86 -11.18
CA VAL A 63 10.57 -8.48 -11.23
C VAL A 63 10.92 -8.00 -12.64
N THR A 64 10.40 -6.84 -13.04
CA THR A 64 10.75 -6.13 -14.26
C THR A 64 10.98 -4.68 -13.85
N LYS A 65 12.22 -4.37 -13.49
CA LYS A 65 12.87 -3.05 -13.28
C LYS A 65 11.99 -1.89 -12.75
N PRO A 66 12.37 -1.24 -11.64
CA PRO A 66 11.52 -0.25 -10.97
C PRO A 66 11.30 0.98 -11.85
N ARG A 67 10.07 1.22 -12.32
CA ARG A 67 9.65 2.53 -12.82
C ARG A 67 9.30 3.40 -11.61
N VAL A 68 10.31 4.13 -11.15
CA VAL A 68 10.17 5.19 -10.16
C VAL A 68 9.19 6.24 -10.70
N LYS A 69 7.94 6.25 -10.22
CA LYS A 69 7.14 7.48 -10.23
C LYS A 69 7.46 8.23 -8.94
N LYS A 70 8.50 9.06 -9.02
CA LYS A 70 8.72 10.17 -8.10
C LYS A 70 7.63 11.19 -8.36
N SER A 71 6.69 11.35 -7.44
CA SER A 71 5.92 12.60 -7.34
C SER A 71 6.82 13.63 -6.67
N ARG A 72 7.64 14.31 -7.50
CA ARG A 72 8.17 15.66 -7.26
C ARG A 72 7.04 16.61 -7.71
N VAL A 73 6.68 17.74 -7.09
CA VAL A 73 7.34 18.74 -6.25
C VAL A 73 6.21 19.61 -5.65
N GLY A 74 6.43 20.11 -4.44
CA GLY A 74 5.73 21.27 -3.89
C GLY A 74 6.71 22.15 -3.14
N ASP A 75 7.80 22.54 -3.83
CA ASP A 75 8.64 23.67 -3.47
C ASP A 75 7.74 24.91 -3.52
N VAL A 76 7.38 25.45 -2.36
CA VAL A 76 6.74 26.76 -2.26
C VAL A 76 7.82 27.75 -1.82
N ASP A 77 8.49 28.31 -2.82
CA ASP A 77 9.29 29.52 -2.70
C ASP A 77 8.39 30.67 -2.23
N GLY A 78 8.68 31.22 -1.07
CA GLY A 78 7.91 32.29 -0.44
C GLY A 78 8.80 33.32 0.24
N ARG A 79 9.66 33.97 -0.56
CA ARG A 79 10.28 35.29 -0.41
C ARG A 79 10.39 35.92 0.98
N THR A 80 11.65 36.17 1.37
CA THR A 80 12.06 37.35 2.13
C THR A 80 11.92 38.62 1.28
N ASP A 81 11.35 39.69 1.85
CA ASP A 81 11.71 41.12 1.63
C ASP A 81 11.07 41.91 2.78
N GLU A 82 11.87 42.29 3.78
CA GLU A 82 12.19 43.67 4.18
C GLU A 82 11.11 44.36 5.03
#